data_AF-A0A087SBD7-F1
#
_entry.id   AF-A0A087SBD7-F1
#
_cell.length_a   1.000
_cell.length_b   1.000
_cell.length_c   1.000
_cell.angle_alpha   90.00
_cell.angle_beta   90.00
_cell.angle_gamma   90.00
#
_symmetry.space_group_name_H-M   'P 1'
#
loop_
_entity.id
_entity.type
_entity.pdbx_description
1 polymer ?
#
loop_
_entity_poly.entity_id
_entity_poly.type
_entity_poly.pdbx_seq_one_letter_code
_entity_poly.pdbx_strand_id
1 'polypeptide(L)'
;MVFECQHTHVVSLTNPVENGVIKSSTYLAEEAGWKRRFGGMAVKTEGVSEAHAKLWLRRLSLRGGVGPLPRPVWHWHYAAWPDHGVPASPEALLRLVGELAPVQTPILAHCSAGIGRSGVFAVLLVAVRRAEAALSGARPASAEDLADLRGLVAACRAQRAGCVQTLAQYAFVHTALKRWAGERLGEAEDQGA
;
A
#
# COMPACT_ATOMS: atom_id res chain seq x y z
N MET A 1 17.08 7.41 1.23
CA MET A 1 16.09 6.41 1.73
C MET A 1 15.72 5.33 0.71
N VAL A 2 14.90 5.58 -0.33
CA VAL A 2 14.46 4.51 -1.27
C VAL A 2 15.61 3.68 -1.84
N PHE A 3 16.71 4.35 -2.20
CA PHE A 3 17.93 3.71 -2.69
C PHE A 3 18.72 2.97 -1.61
N GLU A 4 19.08 3.65 -0.53
CA GLU A 4 19.91 3.11 0.56
C GLU A 4 19.26 1.93 1.28
N CYS A 5 17.96 2.01 1.56
CA CYS A 5 17.20 0.94 2.22
C CYS A 5 16.71 -0.14 1.24
N GLN A 6 17.14 -0.08 -0.03
CA GLN A 6 16.85 -1.06 -1.06
C GLN A 6 15.35 -1.34 -1.28
N HIS A 7 14.48 -0.37 -1.01
CA HIS A 7 13.03 -0.52 -1.22
C HIS A 7 12.73 -0.82 -2.68
N THR A 8 11.99 -1.90 -2.93
CA THR A 8 11.52 -2.28 -4.26
C THR A 8 10.14 -1.69 -4.56
N HIS A 9 9.32 -1.45 -3.53
CA HIS A 9 7.98 -0.88 -3.65
C HIS A 9 7.82 0.42 -2.85
N VAL A 10 7.16 1.38 -3.47
CA VAL A 10 6.69 2.62 -2.85
C VAL A 10 5.18 2.73 -3.04
N VAL A 11 4.45 3.10 -2.00
CA VAL A 11 2.99 3.28 -2.02
C VAL A 11 2.65 4.70 -1.59
N SER A 12 2.05 5.47 -2.49
CA SER A 12 1.45 6.78 -2.22
C SER A 12 -0.06 6.64 -2.05
N LEU A 13 -0.60 7.07 -0.91
CA LEU A 13 -2.03 6.98 -0.56
C LEU A 13 -2.69 8.38 -0.52
N THR A 14 -2.15 9.34 -1.27
CA THR A 14 -2.65 10.72 -1.32
C THR A 14 -2.35 11.32 -2.68
N ASN A 15 -3.26 12.17 -3.15
CA ASN A 15 -2.96 13.05 -4.28
C ASN A 15 -2.01 14.17 -3.80
N PRO A 16 -1.16 14.73 -4.68
CA PRO A 16 -0.22 15.80 -4.29
C PRO A 16 -0.93 17.00 -3.64
N VAL A 17 -2.12 17.35 -4.16
CA VAL A 17 -2.97 18.43 -3.67
C VAL A 17 -4.38 17.90 -3.47
N GLU A 18 -4.98 18.19 -2.33
CA GLU A 18 -6.37 17.85 -2.00
C GLU A 18 -7.02 19.10 -1.40
N ASN A 19 -8.14 19.56 -1.97
CA ASN A 19 -8.84 20.79 -1.58
C ASN A 19 -7.93 22.03 -1.45
N GLY A 20 -6.98 22.17 -2.40
CA GLY A 20 -6.03 23.28 -2.42
C GLY A 20 -4.89 23.17 -1.42
N VAL A 21 -4.86 22.13 -0.58
CA VAL A 21 -3.80 21.88 0.40
C VAL A 21 -2.79 20.90 -0.17
N ILE A 22 -1.51 21.26 -0.14
CA ILE A 22 -0.42 20.36 -0.53
C ILE A 22 -0.32 19.24 0.52
N LYS A 23 -0.54 18.00 0.09
CA LYS A 23 -0.43 16.80 0.92
C LYS A 23 0.89 16.07 0.70
N SER A 24 1.42 16.12 -0.52
CA SER A 24 2.70 15.54 -0.90
C SER A 24 3.38 16.40 -1.97
N SER A 25 4.69 16.57 -1.86
CA SER A 25 5.47 17.17 -2.93
C SER A 25 5.50 16.26 -4.16
N THR A 26 5.59 16.85 -5.35
CA THR A 26 5.75 16.11 -6.60
C THR A 26 7.19 15.61 -6.73
N TYR A 27 7.43 14.38 -6.29
CA TYR A 27 8.72 13.69 -6.40
C TYR A 27 8.82 12.78 -7.64
N LEU A 28 7.74 12.65 -8.40
CA LEU A 28 7.63 11.97 -9.69
C LEU A 28 6.58 12.65 -10.56
N ALA A 29 6.73 12.57 -11.88
CA ALA A 29 5.66 12.96 -12.80
C ALA A 29 4.78 11.77 -13.19
N GLU A 30 3.63 12.08 -13.78
CA GLU A 30 2.59 11.12 -14.12
C GLU A 30 2.84 10.35 -15.41
N GLU A 31 3.78 10.81 -16.24
CA GLU A 31 3.99 10.32 -17.60
C GLU A 31 5.26 9.46 -17.74
N ALA A 32 5.20 8.49 -18.66
CA ALA A 32 6.36 7.70 -19.05
C ALA A 32 7.41 8.57 -19.75
N GLY A 33 8.69 8.26 -19.56
CA GLY A 33 9.79 9.02 -20.13
C GLY A 33 10.25 10.21 -19.28
N TRP A 34 9.48 10.60 -18.25
CA TRP A 34 9.90 11.64 -17.32
C TRP A 34 11.20 11.26 -16.60
N LYS A 35 12.08 12.25 -16.43
CA LYS A 35 13.38 12.10 -15.77
C LYS A 35 13.64 13.30 -14.88
N ARG A 36 14.20 13.05 -13.69
CA ARG A 36 14.68 14.11 -12.80
C ARG A 36 15.88 13.63 -12.01
N ARG A 37 16.74 14.58 -11.67
CA ARG A 37 17.88 14.36 -10.79
C ARG A 37 17.62 15.01 -9.43
N PHE A 38 17.84 14.24 -8.37
CA PHE A 38 17.79 14.68 -6.98
C PHE A 38 19.20 14.48 -6.39
N GLY A 39 20.03 15.53 -6.45
CA GLY A 39 21.45 15.43 -6.11
C GLY A 39 22.17 14.36 -6.95
N GLY A 40 22.79 13.38 -6.29
CA GLY A 40 23.48 12.25 -6.95
C GLY A 40 22.55 11.18 -7.54
N MET A 41 21.23 11.28 -7.34
CA MET A 41 20.25 10.27 -7.75
C MET A 41 19.51 10.69 -9.02
N ALA A 42 19.61 9.92 -10.09
CA ALA A 42 18.75 10.06 -11.25
C ALA A 42 17.53 9.14 -11.11
N VAL A 43 16.34 9.67 -11.37
CA VAL A 43 15.05 8.97 -11.34
C VAL A 43 14.41 9.10 -12.71
N LYS A 44 13.97 7.97 -13.26
CA LYS A 44 13.24 7.91 -14.54
C LYS A 44 11.96 7.10 -14.39
N THR A 45 10.87 7.59 -14.97
CA THR A 45 9.64 6.80 -15.14
C THR A 45 9.75 6.00 -16.44
N GLU A 46 9.86 4.69 -16.33
CA GLU A 46 9.99 3.77 -17.47
C GLU A 46 8.63 3.37 -18.07
N GLY A 47 7.59 3.34 -17.26
CA GLY A 47 6.26 2.94 -17.69
C GLY A 47 5.20 3.28 -16.66
N VAL A 48 3.97 3.44 -17.14
CA VAL A 48 2.79 3.81 -16.38
C VAL A 48 1.63 2.92 -16.83
N SER A 49 0.91 2.33 -15.88
CA SER A 49 -0.32 1.59 -16.14
C SER A 49 -1.37 1.88 -15.06
N GLU A 50 -2.63 1.75 -15.43
CA GLU A 50 -3.74 1.73 -14.47
C GLU A 50 -4.02 0.27 -14.09
N ALA A 51 -3.83 -0.07 -12.81
CA ALA A 51 -4.04 -1.43 -12.31
C ALA A 51 -5.50 -1.68 -11.89
N HIS A 52 -6.19 -0.61 -11.51
CA HIS A 52 -7.62 -0.55 -11.20
C HIS A 52 -8.05 0.92 -11.27
N ALA A 53 -9.35 1.20 -11.37
CA ALA A 53 -9.87 2.57 -11.30
C ALA A 53 -9.26 3.35 -10.12
N LYS A 54 -8.55 4.45 -10.44
CA LYS A 54 -7.83 5.32 -9.47
C LYS A 54 -6.67 4.64 -8.72
N LEU A 55 -6.16 3.52 -9.21
CA LEU A 55 -4.94 2.86 -8.74
C LEU A 55 -3.95 2.75 -9.88
N TRP A 56 -2.84 3.47 -9.76
CA TRP A 56 -1.82 3.53 -10.79
C TRP A 56 -0.56 2.79 -10.35
N LEU A 57 0.09 2.15 -11.31
CA LEU A 57 1.40 1.53 -11.16
C LEU A 57 2.40 2.25 -12.06
N ARG A 58 3.57 2.56 -11.53
CA ARG A 58 4.68 3.17 -12.25
C ARG A 58 5.93 2.34 -12.05
N ARG A 59 6.61 1.99 -13.14
CA ARG A 59 7.94 1.39 -13.07
C ARG A 59 8.97 2.52 -13.11
N LEU A 60 9.65 2.73 -12.00
CA LEU A 60 10.72 3.71 -11.88
C LEU A 60 12.08 3.03 -12.03
N SER A 61 13.06 3.81 -12.49
CA SER A 61 14.46 3.42 -12.63
C SER A 61 15.30 4.42 -11.86
N LEU A 62 15.98 3.95 -10.81
CA LEU A 62 16.79 4.77 -9.90
C LEU A 62 18.27 4.48 -10.13
N ARG A 63 19.08 5.52 -10.34
CA ARG A 63 20.53 5.40 -10.50
C ARG A 63 21.26 6.37 -9.57
N GLY A 64 21.98 5.83 -8.60
CA GLY A 64 22.86 6.59 -7.70
C GLY A 64 24.30 6.61 -8.21
N GLY A 65 24.90 7.80 -8.34
CA GLY A 65 26.33 7.95 -8.63
C GLY A 65 26.82 7.26 -9.92
N VAL A 66 28.04 6.71 -9.89
CA VAL A 66 28.74 6.07 -11.03
C VAL A 66 28.46 4.56 -11.13
N GLY A 67 27.51 4.03 -10.34
CA GLY A 67 27.15 2.62 -10.37
C GLY A 67 26.62 2.15 -11.74
N PRO A 68 26.87 0.88 -12.11
CA PRO A 68 26.74 0.43 -13.50
C PRO A 68 25.29 0.21 -13.96
N LEU A 69 24.34 -0.11 -13.07
CA LEU A 69 22.96 -0.46 -13.48
C LEU A 69 21.88 0.32 -12.73
N PRO A 70 20.86 0.85 -13.44
CA PRO A 70 19.68 1.41 -12.80
C PRO A 70 18.88 0.33 -12.05
N ARG A 71 18.38 0.66 -10.87
CA ARG A 71 17.58 -0.24 -10.03
C ARG A 71 16.08 0.02 -10.25
N PRO A 72 15.27 -1.02 -10.54
CA PRO A 72 13.84 -0.86 -10.68
C PRO A 72 13.16 -0.61 -9.32
N VAL A 73 12.17 0.27 -9.30
CA VAL A 73 11.28 0.49 -8.16
C VAL A 73 9.84 0.59 -8.69
N TRP A 74 8.92 -0.15 -8.10
CA TRP A 74 7.51 -0.08 -8.42
C TRP A 74 6.82 0.92 -7.50
N HIS A 75 6.32 2.00 -8.09
CA HIS A 75 5.57 3.03 -7.38
C HIS A 75 4.07 2.84 -7.63
N TRP A 76 3.34 2.61 -6.56
CA TRP A 76 1.89 2.50 -6.53
C TRP A 76 1.29 3.83 -6.08
N HIS A 77 0.32 4.35 -6.82
CA HIS A 77 -0.43 5.54 -6.45
C HIS A 77 -1.91 5.22 -6.32
N TYR A 78 -2.38 5.20 -5.07
CA TYR A 78 -3.78 5.04 -4.73
C TYR A 78 -4.45 6.42 -4.60
N ALA A 79 -5.13 6.84 -5.66
CA ALA A 79 -5.77 8.14 -5.79
C ALA A 79 -7.26 8.13 -5.39
N ALA A 80 -7.80 6.97 -5.01
CA ALA A 80 -9.22 6.82 -4.66
C ALA A 80 -9.57 7.34 -3.26
N TRP A 81 -8.58 7.64 -2.41
CA TRP A 81 -8.84 8.12 -1.06
C TRP A 81 -9.34 9.58 -1.07
N PRO A 82 -10.54 9.87 -0.53
CA PRO A 82 -11.05 11.24 -0.45
C PRO A 82 -10.29 12.11 0.56
N ASP A 83 -10.34 13.43 0.43
CA ASP A 83 -9.73 14.34 1.42
C ASP A 83 -10.35 14.14 2.82
N HIS A 84 -11.68 13.97 2.89
CA HIS A 84 -12.41 13.68 4.10
C HIS A 84 -13.01 12.27 4.12
N GLY A 85 -12.88 11.59 5.27
CA GLY A 85 -13.45 10.27 5.49
C GLY A 85 -12.59 9.13 4.91
N VAL A 86 -13.28 8.16 4.32
CA VAL A 86 -12.71 6.92 3.80
C VAL A 86 -13.27 6.65 2.40
N PRO A 87 -12.60 5.84 1.56
CA PRO A 87 -13.14 5.43 0.28
C PRO A 87 -14.54 4.82 0.43
N ALA A 88 -15.40 5.04 -0.55
CA ALA A 88 -16.73 4.42 -0.58
C ALA A 88 -16.68 2.89 -0.69
N SER A 89 -15.55 2.37 -1.20
CA SER A 89 -15.39 0.99 -1.63
C SER A 89 -13.95 0.51 -1.37
N PRO A 90 -13.73 -0.69 -0.79
CA PRO A 90 -12.40 -1.18 -0.44
C PRO A 90 -11.63 -1.84 -1.61
N GLU A 91 -12.26 -2.11 -2.75
CA GLU A 91 -11.78 -2.99 -3.83
C GLU A 91 -10.44 -2.52 -4.40
N ALA A 92 -10.30 -1.22 -4.68
CA ALA A 92 -9.04 -0.69 -5.20
C ALA A 92 -7.89 -0.81 -4.17
N LEU A 93 -8.19 -0.68 -2.87
CA LEU A 93 -7.20 -0.88 -1.81
C LEU A 93 -6.88 -2.37 -1.60
N LEU A 94 -7.89 -3.24 -1.67
CA LEU A 94 -7.72 -4.69 -1.60
C LEU A 94 -6.93 -5.22 -2.79
N ARG A 95 -7.14 -4.68 -3.99
CA ARG A 95 -6.31 -4.99 -5.17
C ARG A 95 -4.85 -4.66 -4.91
N LEU A 96 -4.58 -3.44 -4.44
CA LEU A 96 -3.22 -3.03 -4.07
C LEU A 96 -2.61 -3.95 -2.99
N VAL A 97 -3.38 -4.30 -1.96
CA VAL A 97 -2.93 -5.22 -0.91
C VAL A 97 -2.66 -6.61 -1.46
N GLY A 98 -3.49 -7.15 -2.35
CA GLY A 98 -3.28 -8.45 -2.99
C GLY A 98 -2.00 -8.50 -3.82
N GLU A 99 -1.71 -7.46 -4.61
CA GLU A 99 -0.46 -7.36 -5.38
C GLU A 99 0.79 -7.28 -4.48
N LEU A 100 0.64 -6.72 -3.27
CA LEU A 100 1.74 -6.49 -2.33
C LEU A 100 1.83 -7.52 -1.21
N ALA A 101 0.84 -8.38 -1.02
CA ALA A 101 0.84 -9.43 0.00
C ALA A 101 2.03 -10.40 -0.16
N PRO A 102 2.40 -10.85 -1.39
CA PRO A 102 3.55 -11.74 -1.60
C PRO A 102 4.92 -11.08 -1.36
N VAL A 103 5.01 -9.75 -1.33
CA VAL A 103 6.28 -9.00 -1.26
C VAL A 103 6.92 -9.14 0.12
N GLN A 104 8.05 -9.85 0.22
CA GLN A 104 8.72 -10.12 1.50
C GLN A 104 9.65 -9.00 1.98
N THR A 105 9.96 -8.02 1.13
CA THR A 105 10.83 -6.88 1.50
C THR A 105 10.03 -5.72 2.11
N PRO A 106 10.67 -4.84 2.90
CA PRO A 106 10.00 -3.65 3.43
C PRO A 106 9.41 -2.76 2.33
N ILE A 107 8.13 -2.44 2.45
CA ILE A 107 7.40 -1.55 1.55
C ILE A 107 7.37 -0.15 2.15
N LEU A 108 7.81 0.85 1.38
CA LEU A 108 7.68 2.25 1.79
C LEU A 108 6.26 2.73 1.49
N ALA A 109 5.46 2.98 2.52
CA ALA A 109 4.13 3.56 2.37
C ALA A 109 4.08 4.97 2.96
N HIS A 110 3.45 5.91 2.24
CA HIS A 110 3.22 7.26 2.75
C HIS A 110 1.84 7.78 2.35
N CYS A 111 1.40 8.82 3.06
CA CYS A 111 0.26 9.65 2.71
C CYS A 111 0.72 11.10 2.89
N SER A 112 -0.06 11.95 3.57
CA SER A 112 0.40 13.28 3.97
C SER A 112 1.28 13.20 5.23
N ALA A 113 0.71 12.97 6.41
CA ALA A 113 1.47 12.84 7.66
C ALA A 113 2.09 11.43 7.88
N GLY A 114 1.75 10.46 7.02
CA GLY A 114 2.27 9.08 7.13
C GLY A 114 1.75 8.32 8.36
N ILE A 115 0.48 8.54 8.75
CA ILE A 115 -0.14 7.88 9.91
C ILE A 115 -1.56 7.35 9.62
N GLY A 116 -2.46 8.16 9.04
CA GLY A 116 -3.86 7.78 8.84
C GLY A 116 -4.04 6.72 7.76
N ARG A 117 -3.99 7.14 6.49
CA ARG A 117 -4.16 6.26 5.31
C ARG A 117 -3.07 5.20 5.24
N SER A 118 -1.82 5.59 5.54
CA SER A 118 -0.68 4.67 5.62
C SER A 118 -0.86 3.61 6.70
N GLY A 119 -1.41 3.98 7.87
CA GLY A 119 -1.72 3.02 8.93
C GLY A 119 -2.80 2.04 8.52
N VAL A 120 -3.86 2.50 7.85
CA VAL A 120 -4.91 1.61 7.30
C VAL A 120 -4.30 0.62 6.31
N PHE A 121 -3.51 1.09 5.34
CA PHE A 121 -2.83 0.21 4.38
C PHE A 121 -1.94 -0.81 5.09
N ALA A 122 -1.10 -0.38 6.04
CA ALA A 122 -0.18 -1.26 6.75
C ALA A 122 -0.91 -2.34 7.56
N VAL A 123 -1.94 -1.95 8.32
CA VAL A 123 -2.74 -2.88 9.13
C VAL A 123 -3.49 -3.87 8.24
N LEU A 124 -4.10 -3.41 7.16
CA LEU A 124 -4.81 -4.27 6.22
C LEU A 124 -3.87 -5.27 5.53
N LEU A 125 -2.68 -4.82 5.10
CA LEU A 125 -1.67 -5.68 4.50
C LEU A 125 -1.21 -6.77 5.47
N VAL A 126 -0.93 -6.42 6.73
CA VAL A 126 -0.52 -7.40 7.75
C VAL A 126 -1.64 -8.40 8.04
N ALA A 127 -2.88 -7.93 8.16
CA ALA A 127 -4.04 -8.78 8.40
C ALA A 127 -4.25 -9.78 7.25
N VAL A 128 -4.22 -9.33 6.00
CA VAL A 128 -4.34 -10.21 4.81
C VAL A 128 -3.20 -11.22 4.75
N ARG A 129 -1.94 -10.81 4.99
CA ARG A 129 -0.81 -11.77 5.03
C ARG A 129 -0.96 -12.84 6.10
N ARG A 130 -1.42 -12.46 7.29
CA ARG A 130 -1.68 -13.42 8.39
C ARG A 130 -2.80 -14.38 8.03
N ALA A 131 -3.84 -13.88 7.37
CA ALA A 131 -4.96 -14.66 6.88
C ALA A 131 -4.53 -15.68 5.82
N GLU A 132 -3.77 -15.25 4.81
CA GLU A 132 -3.26 -16.13 3.74
C GLU A 132 -2.31 -17.21 4.28
N ALA A 133 -1.45 -16.85 5.24
CA ALA A 133 -0.57 -17.82 5.89
C ALA A 133 -1.36 -18.86 6.71
N ALA A 134 -2.47 -18.46 7.33
CA ALA A 134 -3.35 -19.36 8.06
C ALA A 134 -4.13 -20.29 7.11
N LEU A 135 -4.68 -19.75 6.01
CA LEU A 135 -5.42 -20.52 5.01
C LEU A 135 -4.54 -21.52 4.23
N SER A 136 -3.28 -21.18 3.99
CA SER A 136 -2.33 -22.09 3.30
C SER A 136 -1.78 -23.20 4.20
N GLY A 137 -2.16 -23.25 5.48
CA GLY A 137 -1.63 -24.21 6.45
C GLY A 137 -0.17 -23.96 6.87
N ALA A 138 0.44 -22.86 6.41
CA ALA A 138 1.79 -22.44 6.79
C ALA A 138 1.89 -22.03 8.28
N ARG A 139 0.75 -21.80 8.93
CA ARG A 139 0.63 -21.55 10.37
C ARG A 139 -0.71 -22.11 10.86
N PRO A 140 -0.79 -22.70 12.06
CA PRO A 140 -2.08 -23.08 12.64
C PRO A 140 -2.97 -21.83 12.70
N ALA A 141 -4.10 -21.89 12.02
CA ALA A 141 -5.11 -20.85 12.08
C ALA A 141 -5.70 -20.83 13.49
N SER A 142 -5.41 -19.78 14.27
CA SER A 142 -6.21 -19.48 15.45
C SER A 142 -7.36 -18.56 15.07
N ALA A 143 -8.51 -18.69 15.73
CA ALA A 143 -9.62 -17.76 15.53
C ALA A 143 -9.21 -16.32 15.83
N GLU A 144 -8.19 -16.11 16.69
CA GLU A 144 -7.62 -14.81 17.02
C GLU A 144 -6.85 -14.14 15.86
N ASP A 145 -6.36 -14.90 14.88
CA ASP A 145 -5.46 -14.38 13.83
C ASP A 145 -6.12 -13.51 12.77
N LEU A 146 -7.43 -13.68 12.61
CA LEU A 146 -8.29 -12.87 11.74
C LEU A 146 -9.08 -11.82 12.54
N ALA A 147 -9.13 -11.94 13.86
CA ALA A 147 -10.08 -11.23 14.70
C ALA A 147 -9.48 -10.08 15.53
N ASP A 148 -8.18 -10.10 15.86
CA ASP A 148 -7.59 -9.04 16.71
C ASP A 148 -7.09 -7.82 15.91
N LEU A 149 -8.01 -7.19 15.19
CA LEU A 149 -7.71 -5.92 14.52
C LEU A 149 -7.27 -4.84 15.52
N ARG A 150 -7.84 -4.86 16.73
CA ARG A 150 -7.49 -3.92 17.80
C ARG A 150 -6.01 -4.04 18.17
N GLY A 151 -5.52 -5.26 18.40
CA GLY A 151 -4.13 -5.55 18.69
C GLY A 151 -3.20 -5.21 17.54
N LEU A 152 -3.61 -5.47 16.29
CA LEU A 152 -2.84 -5.04 15.11
C LEU A 152 -2.66 -3.51 15.05
N VAL A 153 -3.73 -2.76 15.30
CA VAL A 153 -3.68 -1.30 15.33
C VAL A 153 -2.83 -0.82 16.51
N ALA A 154 -2.95 -1.43 17.69
CA ALA A 154 -2.14 -1.10 18.85
C ALA A 154 -0.64 -1.34 18.58
N ALA A 155 -0.29 -2.50 18.01
CA ALA A 155 1.09 -2.83 17.63
C ALA A 155 1.63 -1.86 16.55
N CYS A 156 0.79 -1.48 15.58
CA CYS A 156 1.15 -0.49 14.57
C CYS A 156 1.43 0.89 15.22
N ARG A 157 0.60 1.32 16.16
CA ARG A 157 0.77 2.58 16.91
C ARG A 157 2.01 2.60 17.79
N ALA A 158 2.42 1.45 18.33
CA ALA A 158 3.66 1.32 19.10
C ALA A 158 4.92 1.58 18.25
N GLN A 159 4.87 1.26 16.96
CA GLN A 159 5.98 1.51 16.02
C GLN A 159 5.86 2.86 15.30
N ARG A 160 4.63 3.34 15.07
CA ARG A 160 4.32 4.61 14.41
C ARG A 160 3.10 5.26 15.08
N ALA A 161 3.38 6.17 16.00
CA ALA A 161 2.35 6.88 16.75
C ALA A 161 1.29 7.52 15.84
N GLY A 162 0.01 7.37 16.18
CA GLY A 162 -1.11 7.91 15.42
C GLY A 162 -1.56 7.09 14.22
N CYS A 163 -0.98 5.90 13.97
CA CYS A 163 -1.46 4.99 12.94
C CYS A 163 -2.96 4.66 13.09
N VAL A 164 -3.71 4.74 11.99
CA VAL A 164 -5.19 4.70 11.95
C VAL A 164 -5.76 5.78 12.87
N GLN A 165 -6.03 6.95 12.31
CA GLN A 165 -6.24 8.18 13.08
C GLN A 165 -7.70 8.39 13.51
N THR A 166 -8.67 7.89 12.74
CA THR A 166 -10.09 8.14 12.99
C THR A 166 -10.89 6.85 13.15
N LEU A 167 -12.05 6.94 13.81
CA LEU A 167 -12.99 5.82 13.93
C LEU A 167 -13.44 5.32 12.55
N ALA A 168 -13.70 6.23 11.61
CA ALA A 168 -14.07 5.87 10.24
C ALA A 168 -12.98 5.04 9.54
N GLN A 169 -11.70 5.39 9.74
CA GLN A 169 -10.57 4.60 9.22
C GLN A 169 -10.50 3.21 9.85
N TYR A 170 -10.72 3.11 11.16
CA TYR A 170 -10.74 1.82 11.86
C TYR A 170 -11.90 0.92 11.38
N ALA A 171 -13.11 1.49 11.27
CA ALA A 171 -14.28 0.80 10.73
C ALA A 171 -14.08 0.36 9.27
N PHE A 172 -13.43 1.19 8.46
CA PHE A 172 -13.12 0.86 7.08
C PHE A 172 -12.19 -0.35 6.94
N VAL A 173 -11.23 -0.53 7.86
CA VAL A 173 -10.39 -1.73 7.87
C VAL A 173 -11.23 -2.99 8.13
N HIS A 174 -12.21 -2.94 9.05
CA HIS A 174 -13.16 -4.05 9.24
C HIS A 174 -13.96 -4.34 7.96
N THR A 175 -14.49 -3.31 7.31
CA THR A 175 -15.24 -3.46 6.05
C THR A 175 -14.38 -4.10 4.97
N ALA A 176 -13.13 -3.65 4.79
CA ALA A 176 -12.20 -4.20 3.82
C ALA A 176 -11.86 -5.67 4.11
N LEU A 177 -11.60 -6.02 5.38
CA LEU A 177 -11.31 -7.40 5.77
C LEU A 177 -12.51 -8.33 5.56
N LYS A 178 -13.72 -7.88 5.91
CA LYS A 178 -14.94 -8.65 5.67
C LYS A 178 -15.16 -8.90 4.18
N ARG A 179 -14.93 -7.89 3.33
CA ARG A 179 -15.02 -8.02 1.88
C ARG A 179 -14.00 -9.01 1.33
N TRP A 180 -12.73 -8.87 1.72
CA TRP A 180 -11.66 -9.78 1.33
C TRP A 180 -11.95 -11.24 1.71
N ALA A 181 -12.41 -11.47 2.95
CA ALA A 181 -12.74 -12.81 3.42
C ALA A 181 -13.92 -13.41 2.64
N GLY A 182 -14.95 -12.61 2.33
CA GLY A 182 -16.08 -13.07 1.53
C GLY A 182 -15.69 -13.49 0.11
N GLU A 183 -14.80 -12.72 -0.54
CA GLU A 183 -14.27 -13.07 -1.88
C GLU A 183 -13.48 -14.38 -1.83
N ARG A 184 -12.58 -14.54 -0.84
CA ARG A 184 -11.75 -15.75 -0.70
C ARG A 184 -12.52 -17.00 -0.33
N LEU A 185 -13.58 -16.89 0.47
CA LEU A 185 -14.43 -18.03 0.81
C LEU A 185 -15.32 -18.45 -0.37
N GLY A 186 -15.85 -17.49 -1.14
CA GLY A 186 -16.60 -17.81 -2.37
C GLY A 186 -15.74 -18.48 -3.44
N GLU A 187 -14.49 -18.04 -3.61
CA GLU A 187 -13.52 -18.69 -4.52
C GLU A 187 -13.19 -20.13 -4.11
N ALA A 188 -13.19 -20.44 -2.81
CA ALA A 188 -12.94 -21.80 -2.31
C ALA A 188 -14.12 -22.75 -2.55
N GLU A 189 -15.36 -22.24 -2.52
CA GLU A 189 -16.56 -23.01 -2.83
C GLU A 189 -16.65 -23.35 -4.34
N ASP A 190 -16.30 -22.41 -5.22
CA ASP A 190 -16.31 -22.61 -6.67
C ASP A 190 -15.18 -23.54 -7.18
N GLN A 191 -14.06 -23.66 -6.46
CA GLN A 191 -12.95 -24.58 -6.81
C GLN A 191 -13.14 -26.02 -6.29
N GLY A 192 -14.18 -26.24 -5.47
CA GLY A 192 -14.52 -27.54 -4.90
C GLY A 192 -15.73 -28.23 -5.55
N ALA A 193 -16.33 -27.63 -6.59
CA ALA A 193 -17.44 -28.15 -7.37
C ALA A 193 -16.98 -28.62 -8.76
#